data_AF-A0A838WVK7-F1
#
_entry.id   AF-A0A838WVK7-F1
#
_cell.length_a   1.000
_cell.length_b   1.000
_cell.length_c   1.000
_cell.angle_alpha   90.00
_cell.angle_beta   90.00
_cell.angle_gamma   90.00
#
_symmetry.space_group_name_H-M   'P 1'
#
loop_
_entity.id
_entity.type
_entity.pdbx_description
1 polymer ?
#
loop_
_entity_poly.entity_id
_entity_poly.type
_entity_poly.pdbx_seq_one_letter_code
_entity_poly.pdbx_strand_id
1 'polypeptide(L)'
;LGATIHLSGSMMKITLYALAIVYMGQMDIAPAQILGFLLLLGIMMVAAPGVPGGAIMAAVGLLQANLGFDESAVSLMIAAYIVVDSFGTAANVTGDGAIALIVNRFAAGRIEGYKLDEEHELADAPSDGGRATLK
;
A
#
# COMPACT_ATOMS: atom_id res chain seq x y z
N LEU A 1 10.08 -2.37 8.40
CA LEU A 1 10.90 -2.38 7.16
C LEU A 1 10.07 -2.29 5.87
N GLY A 2 8.76 -2.61 5.88
CA GLY A 2 7.90 -2.56 4.68
C GLY A 2 7.64 -1.17 4.08
N ALA A 3 7.82 -0.08 4.84
CA ALA A 3 7.52 1.28 4.35
C ALA A 3 8.47 1.79 3.25
N THR A 4 9.77 1.45 3.29
CA THR A 4 10.74 1.87 2.27
C THR A 4 10.58 1.12 0.95
N ILE A 5 10.18 -0.16 1.00
CA ILE A 5 9.84 -0.95 -0.19
C ILE A 5 8.50 -0.48 -0.78
N HIS A 6 7.51 -0.18 0.08
CA HIS A 6 6.19 0.29 -0.34
C HIS A 6 6.25 1.64 -1.05
N LEU A 7 6.99 2.61 -0.49
CA LEU A 7 7.17 3.93 -1.10
C LEU A 7 7.99 3.88 -2.40
N SER A 8 9.09 3.13 -2.41
CA SER A 8 9.93 2.98 -3.61
C SER A 8 9.18 2.26 -4.74
N GLY A 9 8.42 1.21 -4.42
CA GLY A 9 7.63 0.47 -5.40
C GLY A 9 6.52 1.31 -6.04
N SER A 10 5.86 2.16 -5.25
CA SER A 10 4.83 3.09 -5.75
C SER A 10 5.40 4.12 -6.73
N MET A 11 6.54 4.74 -6.38
CA MET A 11 7.26 5.64 -7.30
C MET A 11 7.64 4.96 -8.61
N MET A 12 8.13 3.73 -8.55
CA MET A 12 8.54 2.99 -9.74
C MET A 12 7.34 2.73 -10.66
N LYS A 13 6.20 2.29 -10.12
CA LYS A 13 4.97 2.06 -10.89
C LYS A 13 4.46 3.34 -11.54
N ILE A 14 4.38 4.44 -10.79
CA ILE A 14 3.97 5.75 -11.32
C ILE A 14 4.92 6.18 -12.44
N THR A 15 6.23 6.07 -12.23
CA THR A 15 7.22 6.46 -13.24
C THR A 15 7.07 5.62 -14.51
N LEU A 16 6.97 4.30 -14.38
CA LEU A 16 6.86 3.39 -15.53
C LEU A 16 5.59 3.65 -16.34
N TYR A 17 4.44 3.80 -15.67
CA TYR A 17 3.19 4.09 -16.37
C TYR A 17 3.18 5.50 -16.97
N ALA A 18 3.75 6.49 -16.29
CA ALA A 18 3.86 7.84 -16.85
C ALA A 18 4.68 7.81 -18.15
N LEU A 19 5.86 7.17 -18.13
CA LEU A 19 6.72 7.04 -19.31
C LEU A 19 6.06 6.22 -20.42
N ALA A 20 5.32 5.16 -20.07
CA ALA A 20 4.57 4.37 -21.05
C ALA A 20 3.48 5.21 -21.74
N ILE A 21 2.73 6.01 -20.99
CA ILE A 21 1.71 6.91 -21.54
C ILE A 21 2.33 8.00 -22.41
N VAL A 22 3.44 8.62 -21.96
CA VAL A 22 4.20 9.61 -22.76
C VAL A 22 4.64 9.00 -24.09
N TYR A 23 5.16 7.77 -24.05
CA TYR A 23 5.59 7.05 -25.26
C TYR A 23 4.41 6.70 -26.16
N MET A 24 3.32 6.15 -25.62
CA MET A 24 2.13 5.75 -26.40
C MET A 24 1.38 6.95 -26.98
N GLY A 25 1.29 8.04 -26.22
CA GLY A 25 0.66 9.30 -26.61
C GLY A 25 1.53 10.17 -27.51
N GLN A 26 2.77 9.74 -27.82
CA GLN A 26 3.74 10.50 -28.61
C GLN A 26 3.90 11.95 -28.10
N MET A 27 3.90 12.10 -26.77
CA MET A 27 4.01 13.41 -26.12
C MET A 27 5.45 13.90 -26.21
N ASP A 28 5.62 15.15 -26.64
CA ASP A 28 6.95 15.78 -26.72
C ASP A 28 7.35 16.31 -25.33
N ILE A 29 7.89 15.43 -24.50
CA ILE A 29 8.37 15.75 -23.16
C ILE A 29 9.89 15.71 -23.15
N ALA A 30 10.49 16.84 -22.74
CA ALA A 30 11.93 16.92 -22.63
C ALA A 30 12.46 15.99 -21.51
N PRO A 31 13.64 15.35 -21.69
CA PRO A 31 14.25 14.54 -20.63
C PRO A 31 14.45 15.29 -19.30
N ALA A 32 14.66 16.61 -19.36
CA ALA A 32 14.75 17.46 -18.18
C ALA A 32 13.43 17.54 -17.39
N GLN A 33 12.28 17.53 -18.06
CA GLN A 33 10.96 17.51 -17.41
C GLN A 33 10.71 16.16 -16.73
N ILE A 34 11.10 15.05 -17.37
CA ILE A 34 11.02 13.71 -16.75
C ILE A 34 11.88 13.64 -15.49
N LEU A 35 13.09 14.21 -15.53
CA LEU A 35 13.95 14.29 -14.35
C LEU A 35 13.33 15.16 -13.25
N GLY A 36 12.80 16.33 -13.60
CA GLY A 36 12.06 17.18 -12.66
C GLY A 36 10.85 16.48 -12.05
N PHE A 37 10.13 15.69 -12.85
CA PHE A 37 9.02 14.86 -12.41
C PHE A 37 9.46 13.85 -11.36
N LEU A 38 10.55 13.11 -11.61
CA LEU A 38 11.09 12.14 -10.66
C LEU A 38 11.48 12.77 -9.32
N LEU A 39 12.13 13.93 -9.34
CA LEU A 39 12.54 14.64 -8.13
C LEU A 39 11.34 15.13 -7.32
N LEU A 40 10.37 15.76 -7.98
CA LEU A 40 9.16 16.25 -7.34
C LEU A 40 8.29 15.11 -6.84
N LEU A 41 8.19 14.01 -7.59
CA LEU A 41 7.49 12.80 -7.18
C LEU A 41 8.12 12.25 -5.89
N GLY A 42 9.46 12.16 -5.83
CA GLY A 42 10.17 11.70 -4.64
C GLY A 42 9.85 12.52 -3.39
N ILE A 43 9.80 13.85 -3.50
CA ILE A 43 9.42 14.74 -2.40
C ILE A 43 7.97 14.50 -1.99
N MET A 44 7.07 14.44 -2.97
CA MET A 44 5.63 14.32 -2.75
C MET A 44 5.26 12.98 -2.11
N MET A 45 5.99 11.92 -2.44
CA MET A 45 5.75 10.59 -1.90
C MET A 45 6.03 10.48 -0.41
N VAL A 46 6.84 11.37 0.19
CA VAL A 46 7.03 11.39 1.66
C VAL A 46 5.72 11.61 2.41
N ALA A 47 4.78 12.36 1.81
CA ALA A 47 3.48 12.66 2.39
C ALA A 47 2.34 11.77 1.85
N ALA A 48 2.65 10.80 0.98
CA ALA A 48 1.61 9.97 0.37
C ALA A 48 0.96 9.03 1.40
N PRO A 49 -0.38 8.93 1.42
CA PRO A 49 -1.07 8.07 2.37
C PRO A 49 -0.84 6.58 2.03
N GLY A 50 -0.57 5.77 3.05
CA GLY A 50 -0.28 4.33 2.93
C GLY A 50 -1.50 3.43 2.65
N VAL A 51 -2.49 3.95 1.92
CA VAL A 51 -3.74 3.23 1.57
C VAL A 51 -3.76 2.89 0.08
N PRO A 52 -4.56 1.90 -0.38
CA PRO A 52 -4.66 1.56 -1.79
C PRO A 52 -4.99 2.78 -2.66
N GLY A 53 -4.18 3.04 -3.68
CA GLY A 53 -4.36 4.19 -4.58
C GLY A 53 -3.90 5.54 -4.00
N GLY A 54 -3.45 5.62 -2.75
CA GLY A 54 -3.02 6.87 -2.11
C GLY A 54 -1.88 7.58 -2.85
N ALA A 55 -0.89 6.82 -3.33
CA ALA A 55 0.25 7.34 -4.05
C ALA A 55 -0.14 7.96 -5.42
N ILE A 56 -1.04 7.34 -6.18
CA ILE A 56 -1.44 7.91 -7.47
C ILE A 56 -2.28 9.17 -7.29
N MET A 57 -3.16 9.21 -6.29
CA MET A 57 -3.95 10.41 -6.00
C MET A 57 -3.08 11.59 -5.58
N ALA A 58 -1.98 11.34 -4.87
CA ALA A 58 -0.98 12.37 -4.59
C ALA A 58 -0.26 12.85 -5.86
N ALA A 59 0.01 11.96 -6.81
CA ALA A 59 0.74 12.28 -8.03
C ALA A 59 -0.09 12.96 -9.14
N VAL A 60 -1.43 12.96 -9.09
CA VAL A 60 -2.31 13.53 -10.14
C VAL A 60 -1.92 14.96 -10.51
N GLY A 61 -1.78 15.83 -9.50
CA GLY A 61 -1.43 17.23 -9.75
C GLY A 61 -0.07 17.39 -10.43
N LEU A 62 0.89 16.51 -10.12
CA LEU A 62 2.20 16.51 -10.76
C LEU A 62 2.15 15.99 -12.21
N LEU A 63 1.36 14.96 -12.48
CA LEU A 63 1.16 14.41 -13.83
C LEU A 63 0.57 15.47 -14.77
N GLN A 64 -0.40 16.25 -14.28
CA GLN A 64 -0.99 17.35 -15.04
C GLN A 64 -0.02 18.52 -15.18
N ALA A 65 0.52 19.02 -14.07
CA ALA A 65 1.30 20.26 -14.06
C ALA A 65 2.69 20.14 -14.70
N ASN A 66 3.32 18.97 -14.61
CA ASN A 66 4.71 18.79 -15.07
C ASN A 66 4.81 18.00 -16.37
N LEU A 67 4.00 16.94 -16.52
CA LEU A 67 3.99 16.12 -17.74
C LEU A 67 2.90 16.52 -18.72
N GLY A 68 2.01 17.47 -18.37
CA GLY A 68 0.96 17.94 -19.27
C GLY A 68 -0.10 16.89 -19.58
N PHE A 69 -0.33 15.94 -18.67
CA PHE A 69 -1.36 14.92 -18.87
C PHE A 69 -2.73 15.58 -18.92
N ASP A 70 -3.50 15.26 -19.95
CA ASP A 70 -4.91 15.63 -20.04
C ASP A 70 -5.78 14.72 -19.15
N GLU A 71 -7.07 15.05 -19.03
CA GLU A 71 -8.00 14.27 -18.19
C GLU A 71 -8.07 12.80 -18.61
N SER A 72 -7.94 12.52 -19.91
CA SER A 72 -7.94 11.15 -20.44
C SER A 72 -6.72 10.37 -19.95
N ALA A 73 -5.51 10.91 -20.12
CA ALA A 73 -4.26 10.30 -19.67
C ALA A 73 -4.22 10.13 -18.14
N VAL A 74 -4.72 11.11 -17.38
CA VAL A 74 -4.86 10.99 -15.93
C VAL A 74 -5.82 9.85 -15.56
N SER A 75 -6.98 9.76 -16.20
CA SER A 75 -7.96 8.70 -15.92
C SER A 75 -7.40 7.31 -16.21
N LEU A 76 -6.67 7.16 -17.33
CA LEU A 76 -5.99 5.92 -17.70
C LEU A 76 -4.92 5.55 -16.67
N MET A 77 -4.14 6.53 -16.24
CA MET A 77 -3.11 6.36 -15.22
C MET A 77 -3.69 5.89 -13.88
N ILE A 78 -4.76 6.54 -13.40
CA ILE A 78 -5.45 6.15 -12.16
C ILE A 78 -5.97 4.72 -12.27
N ALA A 79 -6.66 4.39 -13.37
CA ALA A 79 -7.20 3.05 -13.59
C ALA A 79 -6.10 1.98 -13.61
N ALA A 80 -5.05 2.19 -14.40
CA ALA A 80 -3.93 1.25 -14.51
C ALA A 80 -3.20 1.09 -13.17
N TYR A 81 -2.96 2.19 -12.46
CA TYR A 81 -2.27 2.17 -11.18
C TYR A 81 -3.07 1.45 -10.10
N ILE A 82 -4.34 1.81 -9.90
CA ILE A 82 -5.16 1.25 -8.82
C ILE A 82 -5.24 -0.27 -8.93
N VAL A 83 -5.44 -0.80 -10.15
CA VAL A 83 -5.55 -2.25 -10.36
C VAL A 83 -4.31 -2.98 -9.87
N VAL A 84 -3.11 -2.53 -10.27
CA VAL A 84 -1.86 -3.25 -9.97
C VAL A 84 -1.33 -2.92 -8.57
N ASP A 85 -1.49 -1.67 -8.13
CA ASP A 85 -1.05 -1.21 -6.81
C ASP A 85 -1.81 -1.86 -5.66
N SER A 86 -3.11 -2.11 -5.85
CA SER A 86 -3.92 -2.75 -4.81
C SER A 86 -3.40 -4.15 -4.47
N PHE A 87 -2.97 -4.94 -5.46
CA PHE A 87 -2.34 -6.24 -5.21
C PHE A 87 -0.97 -6.11 -4.56
N GLY A 88 -0.15 -5.17 -5.03
CA GLY A 88 1.19 -4.95 -4.46
C GLY A 88 1.15 -4.48 -3.00
N THR A 89 0.24 -3.58 -2.67
CA THR A 89 0.02 -3.10 -1.29
C THR A 89 -0.55 -4.21 -0.41
N ALA A 90 -1.54 -4.98 -0.90
CA ALA A 90 -2.09 -6.10 -0.16
C ALA A 90 -1.03 -7.17 0.15
N ALA A 91 -0.23 -7.57 -0.85
CA ALA A 91 0.84 -8.55 -0.65
C ALA A 91 1.88 -8.07 0.37
N ASN A 92 2.24 -6.78 0.36
CA ASN A 92 3.17 -6.21 1.33
C ASN A 92 2.59 -6.23 2.75
N VAL A 93 1.33 -5.83 2.94
CA VAL A 93 0.66 -5.85 4.25
C VAL A 93 0.54 -7.28 4.78
N THR A 94 0.11 -8.22 3.94
CA THR A 94 0.01 -9.64 4.31
C THR A 94 1.38 -10.24 4.63
N GLY A 95 2.41 -9.92 3.84
CA GLY A 95 3.79 -10.37 4.07
C GLY A 95 4.37 -9.85 5.39
N ASP A 96 4.17 -8.57 5.69
CA ASP A 96 4.59 -7.98 6.97
C ASP A 96 3.88 -8.66 8.15
N GLY A 97 2.59 -8.97 8.02
CA GLY A 97 1.84 -9.74 9.02
C GLY A 97 2.36 -11.17 9.21
N ALA A 98 2.67 -11.87 8.11
CA ALA A 98 3.25 -13.21 8.16
C ALA A 98 4.63 -13.21 8.84
N ILE A 99 5.48 -12.22 8.53
CA ILE A 99 6.78 -12.05 9.19
C ILE A 99 6.59 -11.79 10.68
N ALA A 100 5.63 -10.95 11.08
CA ALA A 100 5.36 -10.68 12.49
C ALA A 100 4.99 -11.96 13.26
N LEU A 101 4.15 -12.83 12.68
CA LEU A 101 3.79 -14.12 13.27
C LEU A 101 5.00 -15.06 13.38
N ILE A 102 5.83 -15.12 12.34
CA ILE A 102 7.06 -15.94 12.33
C ILE A 102 8.04 -15.46 13.40
N VAL A 103 8.31 -14.15 13.47
CA VAL A 103 9.19 -13.56 14.48
C VAL A 103 8.66 -13.83 15.88
N ASN A 104 7.34 -13.67 16.10
CA ASN A 104 6.70 -13.98 17.38
C ASN A 104 6.93 -15.45 17.78
N ARG A 105 6.80 -16.40 16.84
CA ARG A 105 7.03 -17.82 17.09
C ARG A 105 8.49 -18.12 17.46
N PHE A 106 9.46 -17.52 16.78
CA PHE A 106 10.88 -17.70 17.10
C PHE A 106 11.31 -17.00 18.40
N ALA A 107 10.63 -15.90 18.74
CA ALA A 107 10.95 -15.11 19.93
C ALA A 107 10.23 -15.58 21.21
N ALA A 108 9.31 -16.55 21.09
CA ALA A 108 8.50 -17.15 22.17
C ALA A 108 9.28 -17.81 23.34
N GLY A 109 10.59 -17.58 23.46
CA GLY A 109 11.40 -17.93 24.64
C GLY A 109 12.37 -16.82 25.10
N ARG A 110 12.29 -15.60 24.55
CA ARG A 110 13.22 -14.49 24.86
C ARG A 110 12.57 -13.11 24.97
N ILE A 111 11.25 -13.01 24.89
CA ILE A 111 10.52 -11.74 25.09
C ILE A 111 9.71 -11.86 26.39
N GLU A 112 10.24 -11.30 27.48
CA GLU A 112 9.45 -11.02 28.69
C GLU A 112 8.44 -9.91 28.37
N GLY A 113 7.14 -10.19 28.47
CA GLY A 113 6.12 -9.13 28.57
C GLY A 113 4.80 -9.31 27.82
N TYR A 114 4.63 -10.32 26.96
CA TYR A 114 3.34 -10.52 26.26
C TYR A 114 2.55 -11.68 26.87
N LYS A 115 1.71 -11.36 27.86
CA LYS A 115 0.63 -12.25 28.30
C LYS A 115 -0.50 -12.13 27.28
N LEU A 116 -0.77 -13.23 26.57
CA LEU A 116 -2.03 -13.40 25.87
C LEU A 116 -3.07 -13.70 26.94
N ASP A 117 -3.83 -12.69 27.33
CA ASP A 117 -5.00 -12.90 28.18
C ASP A 117 -6.08 -13.56 27.30
N GLU A 118 -6.16 -14.89 27.36
CA GLU A 118 -7.12 -15.77 26.66
C GLU A 118 -8.59 -15.57 27.09
N GLU A 119 -8.96 -14.39 27.62
CA GLU A 119 -10.29 -14.17 28.22
C GLU A 119 -11.36 -13.63 27.26
N HIS A 120 -11.04 -13.31 26.01
CA HIS A 120 -11.97 -12.60 25.11
C HIS A 120 -12.77 -13.48 24.12
N GLU A 121 -12.72 -14.81 24.23
CA GLU A 121 -13.59 -15.72 23.45
C GLU A 121 -14.72 -16.38 24.25
N LEU A 122 -14.67 -16.34 25.60
CA LEU A 122 -15.69 -16.95 26.46
C LEU A 122 -16.83 -15.99 26.87
N ALA A 123 -16.73 -14.69 26.54
CA ALA A 123 -17.72 -13.68 26.92
C ALA A 123 -18.95 -13.61 25.99
N ASP A 124 -18.86 -14.13 24.76
CA ASP A 124 -19.94 -14.05 23.76
C ASP A 124 -20.69 -15.38 23.53
N ALA A 125 -20.40 -16.41 24.33
CA ALA A 125 -21.21 -17.62 24.33
C ALA A 125 -22.48 -17.40 25.18
N PRO A 126 -23.70 -17.57 24.62
CA PRO A 126 -24.92 -17.40 25.40
C PRO A 126 -24.95 -18.43 26.53
N SER A 127 -25.12 -17.94 27.75
CA SER A 127 -25.24 -18.73 28.97
C SER A 127 -26.59 -19.46 29.00
N ASP A 128 -26.69 -20.64 28.38
CA ASP A 128 -27.82 -21.55 28.62
C ASP A 128 -27.55 -22.39 29.87
N GLY A 129 -27.97 -21.85 31.02
CA GLY A 129 -28.00 -22.54 32.28
C GLY A 129 -29.21 -23.48 32.37
N GLY A 130 -29.02 -24.75 31.97
CA GLY A 130 -30.02 -25.81 32.12
C GLY A 130 -29.43 -27.07 32.74
N ARG A 131 -29.40 -27.14 34.07
CA ARG A 131 -29.11 -28.35 34.86
C ARG A 131 -30.05 -29.50 34.45
N ALA A 132 -29.49 -30.64 34.02
CA ALA A 132 -30.15 -31.94 34.11
C ALA A 132 -29.12 -33.02 34.44
N THR A 133 -28.85 -33.18 35.73
CA THR A 133 -28.14 -34.31 36.32
C THR A 133 -28.94 -35.59 36.12
N LEU A 134 -28.30 -36.60 35.54
CA LEU A 134 -28.70 -37.99 35.57
C LEU A 134 -28.63 -38.55 37.01
N LYS A 135 -29.71 -39.23 37.39
CA LYS A 135 -29.96 -40.10 38.56
C LYS A 135 -30.86 -39.51 39.64
#